data_AF-A0A2S2QR03-F1
#
_entry.id   AF-A0A2S2QR03-F1
#
_cell.length_a   1.000
_cell.length_b   1.000
_cell.length_c   1.000
_cell.angle_alpha   90.00
_cell.angle_beta   90.00
_cell.angle_gamma   90.00
#
_symmetry.space_group_name_H-M   'P 1'
#
loop_
_entity.id
_entity.type
_entity.pdbx_description
1 polymer ?
#
loop_
_entity_poly.entity_id
_entity_poly.type
_entity_poly.pdbx_seq_one_letter_code
_entity_poly.pdbx_strand_id
1 'polypeptide(L)'
;VNHLLELLSYPYNDQVVGYTVATLTELWKSESLRPTLRQKALPKYLELLRLSQHDLILTFVCTALSKASSDPESMEIINQAHGFQMVLGLLPSLKIDQFDKYDDFNGSEMIIAATECLTMMIHNMVNIKNV
;
A
#
# COMPACT_ATOMS: atom_id res chain seq x y z
N VAL A 1 7.42 -5.80 -16.86
CA VAL A 1 6.25 -5.19 -16.19
C VAL A 1 4.98 -5.99 -16.41
N ASN A 2 4.56 -6.29 -17.65
CA ASN A 2 3.31 -7.04 -17.90
C ASN A 2 3.23 -8.38 -17.15
N HIS A 3 4.28 -9.19 -17.21
CA HIS A 3 4.31 -10.46 -16.47
C HIS A 3 4.18 -10.27 -14.94
N LEU A 4 4.80 -9.23 -14.37
CA LEU A 4 4.62 -8.91 -12.94
C LEU A 4 3.18 -8.49 -12.64
N LEU A 5 2.52 -7.75 -13.54
CA LEU A 5 1.11 -7.38 -13.35
C LEU A 5 0.18 -8.61 -13.33
N GLU A 6 0.48 -9.64 -14.12
CA GLU A 6 -0.27 -10.90 -14.12
C GLU A 6 -0.13 -11.65 -12.79
N LEU A 7 1.07 -11.61 -12.18
CA LEU A 7 1.36 -12.28 -10.91
C LEU A 7 0.62 -11.66 -9.71
N LEU A 8 0.07 -10.45 -9.82
CA LEU A 8 -0.76 -9.84 -8.77
C LEU A 8 -2.07 -10.60 -8.52
N SER A 9 -2.49 -11.45 -9.46
CA SER A 9 -3.68 -12.29 -9.34
C SER A 9 -3.33 -13.78 -9.25
N TYR A 10 -2.08 -14.11 -8.87
CA TYR A 10 -1.62 -15.48 -8.77
C TYR A 10 -2.31 -16.20 -7.58
N PRO A 11 -3.15 -17.22 -7.82
CA PRO A 11 -4.06 -17.74 -6.79
C PRO A 11 -3.42 -18.76 -5.84
N TYR A 12 -2.19 -19.21 -6.14
CA TYR A 12 -1.59 -20.36 -5.46
C TYR A 12 -0.61 -19.99 -4.36
N ASN A 13 -0.15 -18.73 -4.29
CA ASN A 13 0.88 -18.34 -3.34
C ASN A 13 0.86 -16.83 -3.04
N ASP A 14 0.47 -16.47 -1.81
CA ASP A 14 0.43 -15.09 -1.34
C ASP A 14 1.81 -14.42 -1.28
N GLN A 15 2.89 -15.18 -1.07
CA GLN A 15 4.25 -14.64 -1.11
C GLN A 15 4.61 -14.18 -2.52
N VAL A 16 4.19 -14.90 -3.56
CA VAL A 16 4.39 -14.48 -4.95
C VAL A 16 3.67 -13.15 -5.19
N VAL A 17 2.44 -13.01 -4.71
CA VAL A 17 1.68 -11.76 -4.82
C VAL A 17 2.38 -10.63 -4.05
N GLY A 18 2.73 -10.85 -2.78
CA GLY A 18 3.40 -9.86 -1.93
C GLY A 18 4.73 -9.37 -2.51
N TYR A 19 5.64 -10.28 -2.89
CA TYR A 19 6.92 -9.88 -3.49
C TYR A 19 6.76 -9.30 -4.90
N THR A 20 5.68 -9.64 -5.62
CA THR A 20 5.33 -8.96 -6.87
C THR A 20 4.94 -7.50 -6.62
N VAL A 21 4.14 -7.22 -5.59
CA VAL A 21 3.82 -5.84 -5.16
C VAL A 21 5.10 -5.08 -4.81
N ALA A 22 5.99 -5.68 -4.00
CA ALA A 22 7.26 -5.08 -3.64
C ALA A 22 8.12 -4.76 -4.88
N THR A 23 8.22 -5.70 -5.82
CA THR A 23 9.00 -5.53 -7.06
C THR A 23 8.41 -4.42 -7.93
N LEU A 24 7.10 -4.39 -8.13
CA LEU A 24 6.44 -3.33 -8.89
C LEU A 24 6.53 -1.97 -8.20
N THR A 25 6.61 -1.93 -6.86
CA THR A 25 6.82 -0.70 -6.08
C THR A 25 8.16 -0.05 -6.41
N GLU A 26 9.23 -0.84 -6.53
CA GLU A 26 10.54 -0.34 -6.91
C GLU A 26 10.56 0.30 -8.31
N LEU A 27 9.69 -0.14 -9.21
CA LEU A 27 9.60 0.38 -10.58
C LEU A 27 9.03 1.81 -10.66
N TRP A 28 8.42 2.34 -9.60
CA TRP A 28 7.97 3.74 -9.54
C TRP A 28 9.12 4.75 -9.63
N LYS A 29 10.37 4.30 -9.39
CA LYS A 29 11.59 5.08 -9.62
C LYS A 29 11.78 5.43 -11.10
N SER A 30 11.23 4.63 -12.02
CA SER A 30 11.29 4.90 -13.46
C SER A 30 10.09 5.74 -13.90
N GLU A 31 10.34 6.99 -14.30
CA GLU A 31 9.29 7.91 -14.75
C GLU A 31 8.51 7.38 -15.95
N SER A 32 9.21 6.73 -16.88
CA SER A 32 8.60 6.09 -18.07
C SER A 32 7.58 5.00 -17.73
N LEU A 33 7.69 4.38 -16.55
CA LEU A 33 6.79 3.31 -16.11
C LEU A 33 5.63 3.81 -15.26
N ARG A 34 5.71 5.01 -14.66
CA ARG A 34 4.66 5.55 -13.77
C ARG A 34 3.27 5.55 -14.39
N PRO A 35 3.04 5.96 -15.66
CA PRO A 35 1.70 5.89 -16.25
C PRO A 35 1.13 4.46 -16.30
N THR A 36 1.98 3.48 -16.62
CA THR A 36 1.55 2.06 -16.66
C THR A 36 1.26 1.54 -15.26
N LEU A 37 2.11 1.85 -14.28
CA LEU A 37 1.92 1.43 -12.89
C LEU A 37 0.67 2.06 -12.28
N ARG A 38 0.43 3.35 -12.53
CA ARG A 38 -0.77 4.08 -12.13
C ARG A 38 -2.03 3.46 -12.72
N GLN A 39 -2.03 3.12 -14.01
CA GLN A 39 -3.22 2.57 -14.67
C GLN A 39 -3.48 1.10 -14.34
N LYS A 40 -2.44 0.30 -14.11
CA LYS A 40 -2.58 -1.17 -14.02
C LYS A 40 -2.26 -1.75 -12.65
N ALA A 41 -1.22 -1.24 -11.97
CA ALA A 41 -0.79 -1.78 -10.69
C ALA A 41 -1.58 -1.17 -9.52
N LEU A 42 -1.75 0.16 -9.53
CA LEU A 42 -2.43 0.87 -8.43
C LEU A 42 -3.87 0.37 -8.17
N PRO A 43 -4.73 0.13 -9.19
CA PRO A 43 -6.05 -0.46 -8.96
C PRO A 43 -5.97 -1.84 -8.33
N LYS A 44 -4.97 -2.65 -8.71
CA LYS A 44 -4.73 -3.97 -8.11
C LYS A 44 -4.25 -3.87 -6.67
N TYR A 45 -3.43 -2.88 -6.32
CA TYR A 45 -3.05 -2.65 -4.93
C TYR A 45 -4.24 -2.31 -4.05
N LEU A 46 -5.15 -1.44 -4.54
CA LEU A 46 -6.37 -1.09 -3.84
C LEU A 46 -7.34 -2.29 -3.71
N GLU A 47 -7.40 -3.15 -4.73
CA GLU A 47 -8.14 -4.41 -4.66
C GLU A 47 -7.55 -5.36 -3.60
N LEU A 48 -6.23 -5.53 -3.58
CA LEU A 48 -5.53 -6.35 -2.59
C LEU A 48 -5.69 -5.79 -1.17
N LEU A 49 -5.63 -4.47 -1.00
CA LEU A 49 -5.89 -3.80 0.28
C LEU A 49 -7.28 -4.13 0.83
N ARG A 50 -8.28 -4.21 -0.06
CA ARG A 50 -9.67 -4.46 0.30
C ARG A 50 -9.97 -5.93 0.58
N LEU A 51 -9.29 -6.85 -0.10
CA LEU A 51 -9.67 -8.27 -0.12
C LEU A 51 -8.70 -9.19 0.63
N SER A 52 -7.43 -8.81 0.74
CA SER A 52 -6.41 -9.64 1.37
C SER A 52 -6.54 -9.63 2.89
N GLN A 53 -6.27 -10.79 3.50
CA GLN A 53 -6.07 -10.94 4.94
C GLN A 53 -4.63 -11.36 5.27
N HIS A 54 -3.75 -11.39 4.26
CA HIS A 54 -2.38 -11.86 4.42
C HIS A 54 -1.44 -10.68 4.72
N ASP A 55 -0.81 -10.70 5.90
CA ASP A 55 0.01 -9.60 6.42
C ASP A 55 1.10 -9.14 5.44
N LEU A 56 1.86 -10.06 4.84
CA LEU A 56 2.90 -9.71 3.85
C LEU A 56 2.35 -8.89 2.66
N ILE A 57 1.18 -9.26 2.15
CA ILE A 57 0.54 -8.54 1.04
C ILE A 57 0.15 -7.14 1.52
N LEU A 58 -0.50 -7.05 2.68
CA LEU A 58 -0.94 -5.77 3.25
C LEU A 58 0.24 -4.84 3.54
N THR A 59 1.34 -5.36 4.12
CA THR A 59 2.58 -4.62 4.34
C THR A 59 3.09 -4.00 3.04
N PHE A 60 3.31 -4.81 1.99
CA PHE A 60 3.85 -4.30 0.74
C PHE A 60 2.87 -3.42 -0.03
N VAL A 61 1.57 -3.66 0.07
CA VAL A 61 0.55 -2.78 -0.51
C VAL A 61 0.57 -1.41 0.19
N CYS A 62 0.68 -1.36 1.51
CA CYS A 62 0.84 -0.09 2.23
C CYS A 62 2.08 0.67 1.77
N THR A 63 3.23 0.00 1.64
CA THR A 63 4.45 0.61 1.09
C THR A 63 4.24 1.11 -0.35
N ALA A 64 3.57 0.32 -1.19
CA ALA A 64 3.28 0.68 -2.58
C ALA A 64 2.39 1.91 -2.69
N LEU A 65 1.35 1.99 -1.87
CA LEU A 65 0.43 3.13 -1.80
C LEU A 65 1.12 4.37 -1.25
N SER A 66 1.99 4.22 -0.25
CA SER A 66 2.83 5.32 0.25
C SER A 66 3.67 5.91 -0.89
N LYS A 67 4.35 5.04 -1.65
CA LYS A 67 5.17 5.48 -2.80
C LYS A 67 4.33 6.13 -3.89
N ALA A 68 3.21 5.52 -4.27
CA ALA A 68 2.31 6.03 -5.30
C ALA A 68 1.69 7.38 -4.90
N SER A 69 1.39 7.60 -3.61
CA SER A 69 0.77 8.85 -3.12
C SER A 69 1.61 10.11 -3.34
N SER A 70 2.91 9.97 -3.61
CA SER A 70 3.79 11.10 -3.95
C SER A 70 3.54 11.67 -5.35
N ASP A 71 2.82 10.93 -6.20
CA ASP A 71 2.39 11.36 -7.52
C ASP A 71 0.93 11.87 -7.45
N PRO A 72 0.65 13.15 -7.80
CA PRO A 72 -0.68 13.74 -7.60
C PRO A 72 -1.82 12.99 -8.30
N GLU A 73 -1.62 12.54 -9.54
CA GLU A 73 -2.62 11.75 -10.28
C GLU A 73 -2.91 10.41 -9.58
N SER A 74 -1.87 9.74 -9.07
CA SER A 74 -2.04 8.51 -8.29
C SER A 74 -2.75 8.77 -6.98
N MET A 75 -2.46 9.89 -6.30
CA MET A 75 -3.13 10.26 -5.06
C MET A 75 -4.62 10.54 -5.27
N GLU A 76 -4.99 11.12 -6.40
CA GLU A 76 -6.40 11.29 -6.77
C GLU A 76 -7.12 9.93 -6.91
N ILE A 77 -6.50 8.96 -7.58
CA ILE A 77 -7.04 7.59 -7.70
C ILE A 77 -7.19 6.93 -6.32
N ILE A 78 -6.19 7.08 -5.44
CA ILE A 78 -6.24 6.57 -4.06
C ILE A 78 -7.42 7.18 -3.31
N ASN A 79 -7.64 8.49 -3.44
CA ASN A 79 -8.73 9.20 -2.77
C ASN A 79 -10.11 8.76 -3.28
N GLN A 80 -10.27 8.65 -4.61
CA GLN A 80 -11.51 8.19 -5.23
C GLN A 80 -11.88 6.77 -4.78
N ALA A 81 -10.88 5.93 -4.52
CA ALA A 81 -11.08 4.57 -4.04
C ALA A 81 -11.22 4.45 -2.51
N HIS A 82 -11.27 5.56 -1.77
CA HIS A 82 -11.26 5.57 -0.29
C HIS A 82 -10.04 4.85 0.32
N GLY A 83 -8.90 4.88 -0.37
CA GLY A 83 -7.68 4.18 0.04
C GLY A 83 -7.17 4.60 1.42
N PHE A 84 -7.29 5.88 1.77
CA PHE A 84 -6.93 6.37 3.10
C PHE A 84 -7.74 5.66 4.21
N GLN A 85 -9.07 5.58 4.04
CA GLN A 85 -9.95 4.92 5.01
C GLN A 85 -9.67 3.42 5.09
N MET A 86 -9.35 2.79 3.96
CA MET A 86 -8.97 1.37 3.93
C MET A 86 -7.67 1.11 4.72
N VAL A 87 -6.62 1.91 4.50
CA VAL A 87 -5.36 1.78 5.26
C VAL A 87 -5.58 2.09 6.75
N LEU A 88 -6.40 3.09 7.07
CA LEU A 88 -6.76 3.40 8.46
C LEU A 88 -7.44 2.21 9.15
N GLY A 89 -8.30 1.49 8.42
CA GLY A 89 -8.97 0.29 8.92
C GLY A 89 -8.04 -0.90 9.22
N LEU A 90 -6.79 -0.88 8.73
CA LEU A 90 -5.79 -1.89 9.06
C LEU A 90 -5.17 -1.70 10.45
N LEU A 91 -5.19 -0.46 10.97
CA LEU A 91 -4.70 -0.21 12.31
C LEU A 91 -5.68 -0.84 13.30
N PRO A 92 -5.21 -1.69 14.24
CA PRO A 92 -6.07 -2.20 15.29
C PRO A 92 -6.74 -0.99 15.96
N SER A 93 -8.06 -1.07 16.17
CA SER A 93 -8.86 -0.06 16.90
C SER A 93 -7.97 0.54 17.98
N LEU A 94 -7.77 1.86 18.00
CA LEU A 94 -6.89 2.63 18.92
C LEU A 94 -7.20 2.39 20.42
N LYS A 95 -7.13 1.15 20.88
CA LYS A 95 -6.92 0.73 22.26
C LYS A 95 -5.44 0.42 22.34
N ILE A 96 -4.66 1.49 22.39
CA ILE A 96 -3.32 1.44 22.97
C ILE A 96 -3.52 1.36 24.49
N ASP A 97 -4.16 0.29 24.95
CA ASP A 97 -4.15 -0.11 26.34
C ASP A 97 -3.17 -1.27 26.40
N GLN A 98 -2.03 -1.04 27.06
CA GLN A 98 -0.97 -2.00 27.34
C GLN A 98 0.09 -2.12 26.24
N PHE A 99 1.00 -1.14 26.23
CA PHE A 99 2.42 -1.47 26.11
C PHE A 99 2.79 -2.33 27.31
N ASP A 100 2.49 -3.62 27.26
CA ASP A 100 3.12 -4.60 28.11
C ASP A 100 3.41 -5.85 27.27
N LYS A 101 4.71 -6.17 27.23
CA LYS A 101 5.36 -7.36 26.67
C LYS A 101 5.65 -7.32 25.17
N TYR A 102 6.86 -6.84 24.87
CA TYR A 102 7.73 -7.51 23.90
C TYR A 102 7.72 -9.01 24.20
N ASP A 103 7.23 -9.82 23.27
CA ASP A 103 7.69 -11.17 22.91
C ASP A 103 6.71 -11.75 21.87
N ASP A 104 6.82 -11.27 20.62
CA ASP A 104 6.62 -12.00 19.35
C ASP A 104 6.35 -11.01 18.20
N PHE A 105 7.44 -10.63 17.53
CA PHE A 105 7.53 -9.57 16.52
C PHE A 105 7.00 -9.98 15.13
N ASN A 106 5.80 -10.55 15.03
CA ASN A 106 5.20 -10.98 13.75
C ASN A 106 4.02 -10.13 13.25
N GLY A 107 3.62 -9.06 13.96
CA GLY A 107 2.54 -8.15 13.53
C GLY A 107 2.93 -6.67 13.40
N SER A 108 4.20 -6.32 13.61
CA SER A 108 4.64 -4.92 13.67
C SER A 108 4.87 -4.29 12.29
N GLU A 109 5.37 -5.06 11.31
CA GLU A 109 5.73 -4.51 9.99
C GLU A 109 4.52 -3.97 9.22
N MET A 110 3.39 -4.67 9.26
CA MET A 110 2.16 -4.22 8.61
C MET A 110 1.64 -2.94 9.26
N ILE A 111 1.64 -2.86 10.59
CA ILE A 111 1.21 -1.66 11.34
C ILE A 111 2.14 -0.48 11.05
N ILE A 112 3.46 -0.69 11.01
CA ILE A 112 4.45 0.33 10.66
C ILE A 112 4.18 0.82 9.23
N ALA A 113 4.08 -0.10 8.27
CA ALA A 113 3.84 0.25 6.87
C ALA A 113 2.52 1.00 6.68
N ALA A 114 1.44 0.59 7.36
CA ALA A 114 0.15 1.28 7.34
C ALA A 114 0.27 2.70 7.93
N THR A 115 0.96 2.86 9.06
CA THR A 115 1.16 4.16 9.73
C THR A 115 1.99 5.11 8.86
N GLU A 116 3.08 4.62 8.27
CA GLU A 116 3.92 5.39 7.34
C GLU A 116 3.14 5.78 6.08
N CYS A 117 2.32 4.87 5.56
CA CYS A 117 1.47 5.11 4.42
C CYS A 117 0.45 6.23 4.69
N LEU A 118 -0.25 6.18 5.82
CA LEU A 118 -1.18 7.23 6.24
C LEU A 118 -0.48 8.58 6.42
N THR A 119 0.70 8.58 7.05
CA THR A 119 1.49 9.80 7.25
C THR A 119 1.86 10.44 5.91
N MET A 120 2.33 9.62 4.95
CA MET A 120 2.68 10.08 3.62
C MET A 120 1.48 10.61 2.84
N MET A 121 0.34 9.90 2.90
CA MET A 121 -0.91 10.35 2.29
C MET A 121 -1.36 11.70 2.86
N ILE A 122 -1.32 11.89 4.19
CA ILE A 122 -1.68 13.16 4.83
C ILE A 122 -0.77 14.29 4.35
N HIS A 123 0.55 14.06 4.34
CA HIS A 123 1.52 15.04 3.87
C HIS A 123 1.22 15.47 2.42
N ASN A 124 0.93 14.52 1.54
CA ASN A 124 0.69 14.80 0.14
C ASN A 124 -0.70 15.43 -0.11
N MET A 125 -1.72 15.09 0.69
CA MET A 125 -3.03 15.77 0.65
C MET A 125 -2.92 17.26 1.01
N VAL A 126 -2.11 17.60 2.02
CA VAL A 126 -1.89 18.99 2.43
C VAL A 126 -1.18 19.77 1.33
N ASN A 127 -0.17 19.17 0.69
CA ASN A 127 0.57 19.82 -0.39
C ASN A 127 -0.28 20.05 -1.64
N ILE A 128 -1.18 19.13 -2.00
CA ILE A 128 -2.08 19.29 -3.14
C ILE A 128 -3.07 20.46 -2.92
N LYS A 129 -3.50 20.73 -1.69
CA LYS A 129 -4.42 21.85 -1.39
C LYS A 129 -3.75 23.24 -1.42
N ASN A 130 -2.42 23.29 -1.46
CA ASN A 130 -1.64 24.53 -1.43
C ASN A 130 -1.08 24.94 -2.82
N VAL A 131 -1.49 24.25 -3.89
CA VAL A 131 -1.19 24.55 -5.30
C VAL A 131 -2.47 24.97 -6.00
#